data_AF-X1DSC3-F1
#
_entry.id   AF-X1DSC3-F1
#
_cell.length_a   1.000
_cell.length_b   1.000
_cell.length_c   1.000
_cell.angle_alpha   90.00
_cell.angle_beta   90.00
_cell.angle_gamma   90.00
#
_symmetry.space_group_name_H-M   'P 1'
#
loop_
_entity.id
_entity.type
_entity.pdbx_description
1 polymer ?
#
loop_
_entity_poly.entity_id
_entity_poly.type
_entity_poly.pdbx_seq_one_letter_code
_entity_poly.pdbx_strand_id
1 'polypeptide(L)'
;MQKKWLGLISGLVGILVVSAVVIPVTIYFLKKPAVETEFDIRIINDSYWGEYDLPGTGTKNDPYIIANYSIDTSFDYAIYIRDTTKYFVIKNCTVKSTGFGIFIGEIA
;
A
#
# COMPACT_ATOMS: atom_id res chain seq x y z
N MET A 1 -43.52 12.49 29.38
CA MET A 1 -42.18 13.10 29.19
C MET A 1 -41.09 12.15 28.68
N GLN A 2 -41.31 10.82 28.56
CA GLN A 2 -40.23 9.86 28.26
C GLN A 2 -39.84 9.67 26.78
N LYS A 3 -40.70 10.00 25.82
CA LYS A 3 -40.44 9.73 24.38
C LYS A 3 -39.38 10.65 23.74
N LYS A 4 -39.09 11.81 24.33
CA LYS A 4 -38.08 12.76 23.81
C LYS A 4 -36.63 12.27 24.02
N TRP A 5 -36.40 11.43 25.04
CA TRP A 5 -35.05 10.99 25.41
C TRP A 5 -34.58 9.78 24.59
N LEU A 6 -35.49 8.93 24.11
CA LEU A 6 -35.17 7.78 23.25
C LEU A 6 -34.59 8.18 21.89
N GLY A 7 -35.05 9.29 21.30
CA GLY A 7 -34.52 9.81 20.02
C GLY A 7 -33.13 10.46 20.14
N LEU A 8 -32.79 10.98 21.34
CA LEU A 8 -31.46 11.51 21.63
C LEU A 8 -30.42 10.40 21.81
N ILE A 9 -30.82 9.30 22.45
CA ILE A 9 -29.94 8.14 22.67
C ILE A 9 -29.66 7.40 21.35
N SER A 10 -30.66 7.21 20.48
CA SER A 10 -30.45 6.58 19.17
C SER A 10 -29.58 7.42 18.22
N GLY A 11 -29.71 8.75 18.28
CA GLY A 11 -28.85 9.67 17.52
C GLY A 11 -27.38 9.61 17.96
N LEU A 12 -27.13 9.56 19.28
CA LEU A 12 -25.77 9.44 19.83
C LEU A 12 -25.11 8.09 19.50
N VAL A 13 -25.87 7.00 19.52
CA VAL A 13 -25.37 5.66 19.14
C VAL A 13 -25.00 5.63 17.65
N GLY A 14 -25.81 6.23 16.77
CA GLY A 14 -25.49 6.33 15.34
C GLY A 14 -24.19 7.11 15.08
N ILE A 15 -23.97 8.22 15.80
CA ILE A 15 -22.73 9.02 15.70
C ILE A 15 -21.51 8.24 16.19
N LEU A 16 -21.65 7.48 17.27
CA LEU A 16 -20.59 6.61 17.81
C LEU A 16 -20.21 5.47 16.85
N VAL A 17 -21.18 4.89 16.14
CA VAL A 17 -20.91 3.84 15.14
C VAL A 17 -20.20 4.41 13.92
N VAL A 18 -20.59 5.60 13.46
CA VAL A 18 -19.92 6.29 12.34
C VAL A 18 -18.49 6.65 12.72
N SER A 19 -18.24 7.18 13.92
CA SER A 19 -16.87 7.53 14.35
C SER A 19 -15.98 6.30 14.53
N ALA A 20 -16.51 5.20 15.07
CA ALA A 20 -15.76 3.95 15.25
C ALA A 20 -15.34 3.28 13.93
N VAL A 21 -15.93 3.64 12.80
CA VAL A 21 -15.55 3.14 11.46
C VAL A 21 -14.75 4.20 10.70
N VAL A 22 -15.23 5.44 10.65
CA VAL A 22 -14.61 6.51 9.87
C VAL A 22 -13.26 6.90 10.45
N ILE A 23 -13.09 6.94 11.78
CA ILE A 23 -11.82 7.31 12.41
C ILE A 23 -10.72 6.29 12.09
N PRO A 24 -10.87 4.97 12.34
CA PRO A 24 -9.81 4.02 11.99
C PRO A 24 -9.56 3.93 10.48
N VAL A 25 -10.57 4.08 9.63
CA VAL A 25 -10.39 4.13 8.16
C VAL A 25 -9.61 5.39 7.74
N THR A 26 -9.95 6.56 8.30
CA THR A 26 -9.23 7.81 8.01
C THR A 26 -7.82 7.76 8.57
N ILE A 27 -7.61 7.22 9.78
CA ILE A 27 -6.29 6.98 10.35
C ILE A 27 -5.50 6.00 9.50
N TYR A 28 -6.11 4.94 8.94
CA TYR A 28 -5.43 4.03 8.02
C TYR A 28 -4.93 4.76 6.76
N PHE A 29 -5.75 5.64 6.18
CA PHE A 29 -5.34 6.48 5.05
C PHE A 29 -4.29 7.55 5.42
N LEU A 30 -4.32 8.08 6.65
CA LEU A 30 -3.35 9.06 7.15
C LEU A 30 -2.06 8.42 7.70
N LYS A 31 -2.09 7.15 8.09
CA LYS A 31 -0.98 6.37 8.66
C LYS A 31 -0.35 5.43 7.64
N LYS A 32 -0.65 5.57 6.34
CA LYS A 32 0.26 5.06 5.31
C LYS A 32 1.21 6.21 4.94
N PRO A 33 2.27 6.47 5.74
CA PRO A 33 3.31 7.34 5.26
C PRO A 33 3.88 6.71 3.99
N ALA A 34 4.40 7.54 3.09
CA ALA A 34 5.39 7.08 2.14
C ALA A 34 6.43 6.34 2.98
N VAL A 35 6.47 5.02 2.85
CA VAL A 35 7.37 4.18 3.61
C VAL A 35 8.76 4.60 3.18
N GLU A 36 9.44 5.40 4.02
CA GLU A 36 10.87 5.73 3.88
C GLU A 36 11.64 4.49 4.30
N THR A 37 11.76 3.53 3.38
CA THR A 37 12.63 2.39 3.58
C THR A 37 14.04 2.73 3.12
N GLU A 38 15.02 2.61 4.02
CA GLU A 38 16.43 2.44 3.61
C GLU A 38 16.65 1.13 2.83
N PHE A 39 15.65 0.24 2.85
CA PHE A 39 15.62 -1.04 2.16
C PHE A 39 15.00 -0.93 0.75
N ASP A 40 15.53 -1.72 -0.18
CA ASP A 40 15.01 -1.87 -1.54
C ASP A 40 13.81 -2.82 -1.61
N ILE A 41 13.02 -2.72 -2.68
CA ILE A 41 12.01 -3.72 -3.03
C ILE A 41 12.64 -4.63 -4.08
N ARG A 42 12.78 -5.92 -3.77
CA ARG A 42 13.49 -6.89 -4.60
C ARG A 42 12.65 -8.13 -4.86
N ILE A 43 12.14 -8.22 -6.07
CA ILE A 43 11.38 -9.35 -6.59
C ILE A 43 12.26 -10.09 -7.60
N ILE A 44 12.80 -11.24 -7.21
CA ILE A 44 13.72 -12.01 -8.06
C ILE A 44 12.97 -13.05 -8.89
N ASN A 45 11.76 -13.46 -8.48
CA ASN A 45 10.87 -14.33 -9.24
C ASN A 45 9.44 -14.34 -8.64
N ASP A 46 8.55 -15.15 -9.23
CA ASP A 46 7.15 -15.32 -8.83
C ASP A 46 6.90 -15.63 -7.34
N SER A 47 7.84 -16.28 -6.62
CA SER A 47 7.63 -16.62 -5.21
C SER A 47 7.82 -15.42 -4.27
N TYR A 48 8.60 -14.42 -4.67
CA TYR A 48 8.97 -13.28 -3.83
C TYR A 48 7.82 -12.30 -3.61
N TRP A 49 6.81 -12.32 -4.47
CA TRP A 49 5.68 -11.41 -4.34
C TRP A 49 4.88 -11.59 -3.05
N GLY A 50 4.86 -12.81 -2.49
CA GLY A 50 4.19 -13.09 -1.22
C GLY A 50 4.98 -12.65 0.01
N GLU A 51 6.23 -12.24 -0.14
CA GLU A 51 7.08 -11.76 0.96
C GLU A 51 6.76 -10.31 1.34
N TYR A 52 6.13 -9.57 0.43
CA TYR A 52 5.72 -8.19 0.63
C TYR A 52 4.20 -8.09 0.79
N ASP A 53 3.73 -7.26 1.72
CA ASP A 53 2.30 -6.94 1.89
C ASP A 53 1.83 -5.93 0.83
N LEU A 54 1.97 -6.30 -0.45
CA LEU A 54 1.60 -5.47 -1.60
C LEU A 54 0.13 -5.71 -1.99
N PRO A 55 -0.69 -4.65 -2.16
CA PRO A 55 -2.08 -4.77 -2.58
C PRO A 55 -2.21 -5.10 -4.08
N GLY A 56 -3.43 -5.40 -4.56
CA GLY A 56 -3.72 -5.78 -5.94
C GLY A 56 -4.46 -4.73 -6.80
N THR A 57 -4.02 -4.62 -8.06
CA THR A 57 -4.76 -4.42 -9.34
C THR A 57 -3.84 -3.88 -10.45
N GLY A 58 -2.55 -4.23 -10.43
CA GLY A 58 -1.73 -4.23 -11.63
C GLY A 58 -2.10 -5.38 -12.58
N THR A 59 -3.38 -5.53 -12.90
CA THR A 59 -4.12 -6.76 -13.29
C THR A 59 -3.49 -7.68 -14.35
N LYS A 60 -3.54 -8.99 -14.09
CA LYS A 60 -4.38 -9.94 -14.84
C LYS A 60 -4.90 -11.03 -13.90
N ASN A 61 -6.00 -10.97 -13.14
CA ASN A 61 -7.01 -9.94 -12.90
C ASN A 61 -6.92 -9.31 -11.51
N ASP A 62 -5.87 -9.56 -10.70
CA ASP A 62 -5.57 -8.68 -9.56
C ASP A 62 -4.15 -8.79 -8.93
N PRO A 63 -3.03 -8.78 -9.67
CA PRO A 63 -1.70 -8.80 -9.07
C PRO A 63 -1.17 -7.37 -8.84
N TYR A 64 0.07 -7.28 -8.39
CA TYR A 64 0.46 -6.33 -7.36
C TYR A 64 0.55 -4.87 -7.82
N ILE A 65 0.33 -3.94 -6.89
CA ILE A 65 0.64 -2.52 -7.08
C ILE A 65 1.69 -2.06 -6.07
N ILE A 66 2.82 -1.60 -6.58
CA ILE A 66 3.86 -0.92 -5.82
C ILE A 66 3.58 0.58 -5.99
N ALA A 67 2.93 1.19 -4.99
CA ALA A 67 2.52 2.59 -5.10
C ALA A 67 2.75 3.43 -3.86
N ASN A 68 3.08 4.70 -4.11
CA ASN A 68 3.29 5.75 -3.10
C ASN A 68 4.44 5.43 -2.13
N TYR A 69 5.49 4.75 -2.60
CA TYR A 69 6.71 4.53 -1.85
C TYR A 69 7.71 5.68 -2.03
N SER A 70 8.48 5.99 -0.98
CA SER A 70 9.62 6.91 -1.04
C SER A 70 10.86 6.14 -0.60
N ILE A 71 11.68 5.69 -1.53
CA ILE A 71 12.83 4.82 -1.26
C ILE A 71 14.11 5.63 -1.47
N ASP A 72 14.92 5.77 -0.43
CA ASP A 72 16.29 6.29 -0.52
C ASP A 72 17.23 5.23 0.04
N THR A 73 17.94 4.54 -0.84
CA THR A 73 18.81 3.43 -0.47
C THR A 73 20.23 3.62 -0.96
N SER A 74 21.17 3.01 -0.24
CA SER A 74 22.58 2.91 -0.66
C SER A 74 22.86 1.68 -1.53
N PHE A 75 21.85 0.85 -1.82
CA PHE A 75 21.97 -0.28 -2.75
C PHE A 75 21.94 0.16 -4.21
N ASP A 76 22.44 -0.73 -5.07
CA ASP A 76 22.50 -0.53 -6.52
C ASP A 76 21.12 -0.34 -7.16
N TYR A 77 20.06 -0.86 -6.54
CA TYR A 77 18.68 -0.76 -7.01
C TYR A 77 17.75 -0.35 -5.87
N ALA A 78 16.78 0.53 -6.13
CA ALA A 78 15.71 0.83 -5.18
C ALA A 78 14.49 -0.07 -5.39
N ILE A 79 14.11 -0.32 -6.65
CA ILE A 79 13.11 -1.34 -7.02
C ILE A 79 13.74 -2.25 -8.08
N TYR A 80 13.90 -3.52 -7.76
CA TYR A 80 14.44 -4.54 -8.64
C TYR A 80 13.39 -5.63 -8.88
N ILE A 81 12.98 -5.83 -10.13
CA ILE A 81 12.01 -6.86 -10.52
C ILE A 81 12.58 -7.68 -11.67
N ARG A 82 12.63 -9.00 -11.51
CA ARG A 82 13.09 -9.95 -12.51
C ARG A 82 12.34 -11.28 -12.45
N ASP A 83 12.37 -12.03 -13.56
CA ASP A 83 11.94 -13.44 -13.68
C ASP A 83 10.52 -13.69 -13.16
N THR A 84 9.59 -12.82 -13.54
CA THR A 84 8.21 -12.84 -13.06
C THR A 84 7.21 -12.96 -14.20
N THR A 85 6.16 -13.75 -13.95
CA THR A 85 4.95 -13.86 -14.77
C THR A 85 3.77 -13.10 -14.16
N LYS A 86 3.91 -12.62 -12.91
CA LYS A 86 2.89 -11.79 -12.25
C LYS A 86 2.83 -10.43 -12.93
N TYR A 87 1.62 -9.94 -13.15
CA TYR A 87 1.43 -8.57 -13.59
C TYR A 87 1.65 -7.62 -12.40
N PHE A 88 2.07 -6.41 -12.67
CA PHE A 88 2.28 -5.42 -11.63
C PHE A 88 2.16 -4.00 -12.18
N VAL A 89 1.91 -3.05 -11.28
CA VAL A 89 1.98 -1.62 -11.57
C VAL A 89 2.91 -0.96 -10.57
N ILE A 90 3.85 -0.16 -11.07
CA ILE A 90 4.63 0.77 -10.26
C ILE A 90 4.08 2.17 -10.50
N LYS A 91 3.64 2.87 -9.45
CA LYS A 91 2.98 4.17 -9.59
C LYS A 91 3.31 5.11 -8.45
N ASN A 92 3.52 6.39 -8.76
CA ASN A 92 3.72 7.44 -7.76
C ASN A 92 4.84 7.13 -6.74
N CYS A 93 5.94 6.53 -7.17
CA CYS A 93 7.07 6.25 -6.29
C CYS A 93 8.17 7.30 -6.51
N THR A 94 8.79 7.73 -5.41
CA THR A 94 10.03 8.53 -5.43
C THR A 94 11.16 7.58 -5.06
N VAL A 95 12.17 7.45 -5.91
CA VAL A 95 13.26 6.48 -5.69
C VAL A 95 14.63 7.12 -5.88
N LYS A 96 15.57 6.72 -5.03
CA LYS A 96 16.99 7.07 -5.09
C LYS A 96 17.82 5.85 -4.70
N SER A 97 18.85 5.56 -5.50
CA SER A 97 19.76 4.42 -5.40
C SER A 97 21.16 4.84 -5.87
N THR A 98 22.17 4.01 -5.64
CA THR A 98 23.53 4.25 -6.16
C THR A 98 23.67 3.89 -7.64
N GLY A 99 22.86 2.94 -8.14
CA GLY A 99 22.81 2.52 -9.53
C GLY A 99 21.49 2.91 -10.21
N PHE A 100 20.62 1.94 -10.47
CA PHE A 100 19.35 2.14 -11.16
C PHE A 100 18.18 2.26 -10.18
N GLY A 101 17.43 3.37 -10.24
CA GLY A 101 16.27 3.56 -9.35
C GLY A 101 15.23 2.43 -9.50
N ILE A 102 14.93 2.05 -10.74
CA ILE A 102 14.01 0.95 -11.04
C ILE A 102 14.65 0.08 -12.13
N PHE A 103 14.78 -1.22 -11.87
CA PHE A 103 15.21 -2.22 -12.84
C PHE A 103 14.11 -3.25 -13.06
N ILE A 104 13.81 -3.54 -14.33
CA ILE A 104 12.82 -4.52 -14.78
C ILE A 104 13.48 -5.35 -15.89
N GLY A 105 13.59 -6.65 -15.70
CA GLY A 105 14.19 -7.56 -16.68
C GLY A 105 13.51 -8.92 -16.71
N GLU A 106 13.62 -9.64 -17.83
CA GLU A 106 13.17 -11.04 -17.95
C GLU A 106 11.72 -11.23 -17.45
N ILE A 107 10.79 -10.50 -18.07
CA ILE A 107 9.35 -10.55 -17.80
C ILE A 107 8.68 -11.43 -18.87
N ALA A 108 7.74 -12.28 -18.48
CA ALA A 108 7.02 -13.20 -19.37
C ALA A 108 5.55 -12.81 -19.60
#